data_AF-A0A7U7G968-F1
#
_entry.id   AF-A0A7U7G968-F1
#
_cell.length_a   1.000
_cell.length_b   1.000
_cell.length_c   1.000
_cell.angle_alpha   90.00
_cell.angle_beta   90.00
_cell.angle_gamma   90.00
#
_symmetry.space_group_name_H-M   'P 1'
#
loop_
_entity.id
_entity.type
_entity.pdbx_description
1 polymer ?
#
loop_
_entity_poly.entity_id
_entity_poly.type
_entity_poly.pdbx_seq_one_letter_code
_entity_poly.pdbx_strand_id
1 'polypeptide(L)'
;MRPALILTLSAALTVGIALTSPPSVAAKPSPNPPPEITVSRVAVQKFGATLKEALQQAMQSGGAVNGIAVCHDKAEQIATDLSQHLGILVGRTSLKIRNPANAPDNWEQAVLKQFDARKAQGEPVDKLEFFAVIDDDQGQKTFRYMKAIPTAALCLGCHGEHLTPEVDAKLKELYPSDAARGFREGDLRGAFTLAKPLP
;
A
#
# COMPACT_ATOMS: atom_id res chain seq x y z
N MET A 1 -63.73 -38.89 -24.74
CA MET A 1 -64.59 -39.25 -23.59
C MET A 1 -63.92 -38.73 -22.32
N ARG A 2 -64.70 -38.11 -21.44
CA ARG A 2 -64.40 -37.42 -20.17
C ARG A 2 -63.64 -38.31 -19.12
N PRO A 3 -63.20 -37.80 -17.95
CA PRO A 3 -62.89 -36.42 -17.49
C PRO A 3 -61.48 -36.30 -16.84
N ALA A 4 -60.83 -35.13 -16.80
CA ALA A 4 -60.80 -34.14 -15.70
C ALA A 4 -60.73 -34.69 -14.25
N LEU A 5 -59.59 -34.47 -13.59
CA LEU A 5 -59.58 -34.16 -12.15
C LEU A 5 -58.43 -33.17 -11.86
N ILE A 6 -58.85 -31.95 -11.52
CA ILE A 6 -58.01 -30.87 -11.00
C ILE A 6 -57.90 -31.09 -9.49
N LEU A 7 -56.68 -31.21 -8.97
CA LEU A 7 -56.41 -30.92 -7.57
C LEU A 7 -55.34 -29.85 -7.49
N THR A 8 -55.79 -28.66 -7.14
CA THR A 8 -54.98 -27.52 -6.70
C THR A 8 -54.38 -27.84 -5.34
N LEU A 9 -53.05 -27.81 -5.23
CA LEU A 9 -52.37 -27.67 -3.95
C LEU A 9 -51.36 -26.53 -4.06
N SER A 10 -51.78 -25.37 -3.56
CA SER A 10 -50.93 -24.20 -3.37
C SER A 10 -49.88 -24.51 -2.30
N ALA A 11 -48.61 -24.60 -2.69
CA ALA A 11 -47.49 -24.53 -1.78
C ALA A 11 -46.70 -23.25 -2.11
N ALA A 12 -46.96 -22.20 -1.33
CA ALA A 12 -46.15 -20.99 -1.35
C ALA A 12 -44.80 -21.30 -0.72
N LEU A 13 -43.78 -21.56 -1.55
CA LEU A 13 -42.40 -21.69 -1.10
C LEU A 13 -41.73 -20.32 -1.19
N THR A 14 -41.73 -19.59 -0.09
CA THR A 14 -40.94 -18.36 0.07
C THR A 14 -39.47 -18.73 0.12
N VAL A 15 -38.76 -18.61 -0.99
CA VAL A 15 -37.30 -18.68 -1.04
C VAL A 15 -36.75 -17.42 -0.38
N GLY A 16 -36.31 -17.56 0.87
CA GLY A 16 -35.59 -16.51 1.59
C GLY A 16 -34.23 -16.30 0.94
N ILE A 17 -34.07 -15.16 0.26
CA ILE A 17 -32.77 -14.68 -0.23
C ILE A 17 -31.99 -14.24 1.01
N ALA A 18 -31.05 -15.07 1.47
CA ALA A 18 -30.08 -14.68 2.48
C ALA A 18 -29.09 -13.67 1.85
N LEU A 19 -29.38 -12.39 2.01
CA LEU A 19 -28.45 -11.30 1.76
C LEU A 19 -27.34 -11.34 2.81
N THR A 20 -26.25 -12.03 2.52
CA THR A 20 -25.03 -11.92 3.32
C THR A 20 -24.34 -10.60 3.00
N SER A 21 -24.52 -9.61 3.87
CA SER A 21 -23.74 -8.37 3.82
C SER A 21 -22.24 -8.70 4.05
N PRO A 22 -21.31 -8.14 3.26
CA PRO A 22 -19.89 -8.28 3.54
C PRO A 22 -19.55 -7.53 4.84
N PRO A 23 -18.56 -7.98 5.64
CA PRO A 23 -18.08 -7.21 6.77
C PRO A 23 -17.32 -5.99 6.24
N SER A 24 -18.01 -4.86 6.12
CA SER A 24 -17.38 -3.56 5.99
C SER A 24 -17.32 -2.93 7.37
N VAL A 25 -16.16 -3.03 8.01
CA VAL A 25 -15.83 -2.18 9.14
C VAL A 25 -14.44 -1.62 8.91
N ALA A 26 -14.38 -0.56 8.09
CA ALA A 26 -13.34 0.43 8.30
C ALA A 26 -13.60 1.04 9.69
N ALA A 27 -12.85 0.58 10.69
CA ALA A 27 -12.98 1.05 12.06
C ALA A 27 -12.71 2.57 12.11
N LYS A 28 -13.61 3.32 12.76
CA LYS A 28 -13.40 4.75 13.02
C LYS A 28 -12.15 4.95 13.88
N PRO A 29 -11.39 6.04 13.72
CA PRO A 29 -10.21 6.32 14.54
C PRO A 29 -10.58 6.37 16.04
N SER A 30 -10.00 5.48 16.84
CA SER A 30 -10.09 5.50 18.31
C SER A 30 -9.13 6.57 18.86
N PRO A 31 -9.51 7.33 19.91
CA PRO A 31 -8.61 8.28 20.57
C PRO A 31 -7.40 7.59 21.22
N ASN A 32 -7.50 6.30 21.53
CA ASN A 32 -6.40 5.45 21.99
C ASN A 32 -6.22 4.29 20.99
N PRO A 33 -5.31 4.40 20.03
CA PRO A 33 -5.04 3.32 19.09
C PRO A 33 -4.35 2.14 19.82
N PRO A 34 -4.61 0.89 19.40
CA PRO A 34 -3.79 -0.26 19.81
C PRO A 34 -2.27 0.02 19.75
N PRO A 35 -1.47 -0.49 20.70
CA PRO A 35 -0.03 -0.25 20.76
C PRO A 35 0.72 -0.48 19.45
N GLU A 36 0.30 -1.48 18.67
CA GLU A 36 0.88 -1.87 17.39
C GLU A 36 0.79 -0.75 16.36
N ILE A 37 -0.29 0.03 16.36
CA ILE A 37 -0.48 1.17 15.45
C ILE A 37 0.49 2.29 15.83
N THR A 38 0.64 2.58 17.12
CA THR A 38 1.59 3.60 17.60
C THR A 38 3.02 3.24 17.22
N VAL A 39 3.43 1.99 17.46
CA VAL A 39 4.74 1.48 17.05
C VAL A 39 4.91 1.58 15.53
N SER A 40 3.88 1.18 14.76
CA SER A 40 3.92 1.22 13.30
C SER A 40 4.06 2.63 12.75
N ARG A 41 3.34 3.61 13.32
CA ARG A 41 3.44 5.03 12.96
C ARG A 41 4.85 5.57 13.18
N VAL A 42 5.46 5.26 14.32
CA VAL A 42 6.85 5.65 14.62
C VAL A 42 7.81 4.99 13.64
N ALA A 43 7.64 3.70 13.36
CA ALA A 43 8.49 2.98 12.42
C ALA A 43 8.41 3.54 10.98
N VAL A 44 7.21 3.81 10.45
CA VAL A 44 7.08 4.42 9.10
C VAL A 44 7.59 5.85 9.06
N GLN A 45 7.43 6.63 10.13
CA GLN A 45 8.02 7.97 10.22
C GLN A 45 9.54 7.90 10.18
N LYS A 46 10.15 7.02 11.00
CA LYS A 46 11.60 6.81 11.02
C LYS A 46 12.11 6.37 9.65
N PHE A 47 11.46 5.36 9.05
CA PHE A 47 11.84 4.85 7.74
C PHE A 47 11.76 5.92 6.65
N GLY A 48 10.63 6.63 6.57
CA GLY A 48 10.41 7.69 5.61
C GLY A 48 11.39 8.85 5.77
N ALA A 49 11.70 9.24 7.02
CA ALA A 49 12.68 10.29 7.31
C ALA A 49 14.09 9.88 6.87
N THR A 50 14.55 8.69 7.22
CA THR A 50 15.89 8.19 6.84
C THR A 50 16.03 8.05 5.31
N LEU A 51 15.00 7.55 4.62
CA LEU A 51 14.99 7.51 3.15
C LEU A 51 15.05 8.91 2.54
N LYS A 52 14.23 9.83 3.04
CA LYS A 52 14.17 11.21 2.53
C LYS A 52 15.50 11.93 2.72
N GLU A 53 16.12 11.77 3.87
CA GLU A 53 17.44 12.35 4.17
C GLU A 53 18.51 11.82 3.21
N ALA A 54 18.62 10.49 3.05
CA ALA A 54 19.57 9.88 2.13
C ALA A 54 19.34 10.35 0.68
N LEU A 55 18.07 10.46 0.25
CA LEU A 55 17.70 10.97 -1.06
C LEU A 55 18.12 12.43 -1.24
N GLN A 56 17.81 13.29 -0.27
CA GLN A 56 18.16 14.70 -0.32
C GLN A 56 19.67 14.92 -0.42
N GLN A 57 20.45 14.19 0.38
CA GLN A 57 21.92 14.25 0.32
C GLN A 57 22.45 13.87 -1.06
N ALA A 58 21.97 12.75 -1.63
CA ALA A 58 22.41 12.32 -2.96
C ALA A 58 22.00 13.30 -4.07
N MET A 59 20.80 13.87 -3.98
CA MET A 59 20.32 14.87 -4.94
C MET A 59 21.09 16.18 -4.86
N GLN A 60 21.58 16.59 -3.68
CA GLN A 60 22.45 17.76 -3.55
C GLN A 60 23.79 17.57 -4.25
N SER A 61 24.35 16.35 -4.24
CA SER A 61 25.66 16.07 -4.84
C SER A 61 25.62 15.79 -6.35
N GLY A 62 24.50 15.33 -6.91
CA GLY A 62 24.43 14.97 -8.33
C GLY A 62 23.02 14.84 -8.90
N GLY A 63 22.06 15.55 -8.32
CA GLY A 63 20.69 15.64 -8.83
C GLY A 63 19.91 14.32 -8.79
N ALA A 64 18.87 14.27 -9.62
CA ALA A 64 17.93 13.15 -9.68
C ALA A 64 18.61 11.81 -10.01
N VAL A 65 19.65 11.80 -10.85
CA VAL A 65 20.41 10.59 -11.22
C VAL A 65 21.03 9.92 -9.99
N ASN A 66 21.68 10.68 -9.10
CA ASN A 66 22.20 10.15 -7.85
C ASN A 66 21.09 9.73 -6.88
N GLY A 67 19.96 10.43 -6.89
CA GLY A 67 18.77 10.03 -6.13
C GLY A 67 18.22 8.66 -6.54
N ILE A 68 18.30 8.31 -7.83
CA ILE A 68 17.91 6.97 -8.33
C ILE A 68 18.79 5.89 -7.69
N ALA A 69 20.11 6.09 -7.61
CA ALA A 69 21.02 5.13 -6.99
C ALA A 69 20.66 4.88 -5.51
N VAL A 70 20.31 5.92 -4.75
CA VAL A 70 19.82 5.74 -3.36
C VAL A 70 18.56 4.88 -3.31
N CYS A 71 17.61 5.12 -4.22
CA CYS A 71 16.38 4.33 -4.27
C CYS A 71 16.62 2.88 -4.72
N HIS A 72 17.66 2.64 -5.50
CA HIS A 72 18.05 1.32 -6.00
C HIS A 72 18.83 0.52 -4.96
N ASP A 73 19.89 1.11 -4.42
CA ASP A 73 20.89 0.41 -3.60
C ASP A 73 20.55 0.45 -2.10
N LYS A 74 20.14 1.62 -1.60
CA LYS A 74 20.06 1.86 -0.15
C LYS A 74 18.70 1.62 0.44
N ALA A 75 17.64 1.77 -0.37
CA ALA A 75 16.30 1.80 0.20
C ALA A 75 15.86 0.46 0.79
N GLU A 76 16.29 -0.65 0.19
CA GLU A 76 16.08 -1.99 0.73
C GLU A 76 16.94 -2.23 1.96
N GLN A 77 18.21 -1.83 1.94
CA GLN A 77 19.09 -1.93 3.10
C GLN A 77 18.51 -1.20 4.33
N ILE A 78 18.06 0.04 4.17
CA ILE A 78 17.43 0.82 5.25
C ILE A 78 16.20 0.11 5.80
N ALA A 79 15.41 -0.53 4.94
CA ALA A 79 14.22 -1.28 5.34
C ALA A 79 14.61 -2.54 6.15
N THR A 80 15.61 -3.28 5.68
CA THR A 80 16.15 -4.47 6.35
C THR A 80 16.74 -4.14 7.72
N ASP A 81 17.59 -3.11 7.80
CA ASP A 81 18.22 -2.69 9.06
C ASP A 81 17.17 -2.28 10.10
N LEU A 82 16.15 -1.52 9.67
CA LEU A 82 15.05 -1.13 10.54
C LEU A 82 14.21 -2.34 10.96
N SER A 83 13.99 -3.28 10.04
CA SER A 83 13.23 -4.49 10.32
C SER A 83 13.91 -5.36 11.39
N GLN A 84 15.22 -5.56 11.26
CA GLN A 84 16.03 -6.31 12.22
C GLN A 84 16.04 -5.63 13.58
N HIS A 85 16.21 -4.32 13.63
CA HIS A 85 16.26 -3.57 14.88
C HIS A 85 14.92 -3.60 15.64
N LEU A 86 13.79 -3.58 14.93
CA LEU A 86 12.46 -3.53 15.53
C LEU A 86 11.82 -4.92 15.72
N GLY A 87 12.35 -5.97 15.09
CA GLY A 87 11.72 -7.29 15.06
C GLY A 87 10.37 -7.30 14.33
N ILE A 88 10.19 -6.41 13.36
CA ILE A 88 9.00 -6.32 12.50
C ILE A 88 9.45 -6.21 11.05
N LEU A 89 8.69 -6.75 10.10
CA LEU A 89 8.97 -6.50 8.68
C LEU A 89 8.54 -5.08 8.33
N VAL A 90 9.43 -4.33 7.67
CA VAL A 90 9.18 -2.98 7.16
C VAL A 90 9.55 -2.94 5.68
N GLY A 91 8.69 -2.34 4.86
CA GLY A 91 8.92 -2.24 3.43
C GLY A 91 8.16 -1.11 2.75
N ARG A 92 8.24 -1.08 1.41
CA ARG A 92 7.44 -0.19 0.55
C ARG A 92 6.80 -1.00 -0.56
N THR A 93 5.63 -0.56 -0.99
CA THR A 93 4.88 -1.21 -2.07
C THR A 93 4.12 -0.17 -2.88
N SER A 94 3.64 -0.56 -4.07
CA SER A 94 2.96 0.36 -5.01
C SER A 94 2.15 -0.39 -6.06
N LEU A 95 1.08 0.23 -6.56
CA LEU A 95 0.41 -0.23 -7.79
C LEU A 95 1.21 0.09 -9.06
N LYS A 96 2.02 1.15 -9.02
CA LYS A 96 2.96 1.54 -10.08
C LYS A 96 4.39 1.29 -9.60
N ILE A 97 4.92 0.13 -9.96
CA ILE A 97 6.16 -0.42 -9.39
C ILE A 97 7.38 0.06 -10.19
N ARG A 98 8.48 0.34 -9.49
CA ARG A 98 9.80 0.62 -10.10
C ARG A 98 10.72 -0.58 -9.97
N ASN A 99 10.93 -1.02 -8.73
CA ASN A 99 11.68 -2.24 -8.42
C ASN A 99 10.67 -3.38 -8.22
N PRO A 100 10.71 -4.46 -9.02
CA PRO A 100 9.83 -5.62 -8.90
C PRO A 100 9.77 -6.25 -7.50
N ALA A 101 10.83 -6.14 -6.70
CA ALA A 101 10.84 -6.62 -5.32
C ALA A 101 9.85 -5.90 -4.39
N ASN A 102 9.33 -4.73 -4.80
CA ASN A 102 8.28 -4.00 -4.07
C ASN A 102 6.88 -4.27 -4.62
N ALA A 103 6.67 -5.40 -5.30
CA ALA A 103 5.35 -5.80 -5.75
C ALA A 103 4.43 -6.08 -4.55
N PRO A 104 3.19 -5.56 -4.54
CA PRO A 104 2.25 -5.82 -3.46
C PRO A 104 1.80 -7.27 -3.48
N ASP A 105 1.62 -7.85 -2.28
CA ASP A 105 0.79 -9.03 -2.15
C ASP A 105 -0.71 -8.70 -2.29
N ASN A 106 -1.57 -9.71 -2.19
CA ASN A 106 -3.01 -9.54 -2.37
C ASN A 106 -3.64 -8.58 -1.34
N TRP A 107 -3.17 -8.59 -0.09
CA TRP A 107 -3.68 -7.71 0.97
C TRP A 107 -3.22 -6.26 0.70
N GLU A 108 -1.95 -6.07 0.39
CA GLU A 108 -1.38 -4.76 0.09
C GLU A 108 -2.02 -4.14 -1.15
N GLN A 109 -2.28 -4.95 -2.17
CA GLN A 109 -2.94 -4.50 -3.39
C GLN A 109 -4.38 -4.02 -3.10
N ALA A 110 -5.11 -4.76 -2.26
CA ALA A 110 -6.47 -4.37 -1.87
C ALA A 110 -6.47 -3.04 -1.09
N VAL A 111 -5.53 -2.88 -0.15
CA VAL A 111 -5.38 -1.65 0.63
C VAL A 111 -4.96 -0.46 -0.25
N LEU A 112 -4.04 -0.66 -1.20
CA LEU A 112 -3.65 0.40 -2.15
C LEU A 112 -4.83 0.86 -3.01
N LYS A 113 -5.65 -0.08 -3.51
CA LYS A 113 -6.88 0.24 -4.25
C LYS A 113 -7.89 1.01 -3.38
N GLN A 114 -8.00 0.64 -2.10
CA GLN A 114 -8.82 1.39 -1.15
C GLN A 114 -8.29 2.81 -0.93
N PHE A 115 -6.98 3.01 -0.84
CA PHE A 115 -6.38 4.33 -0.73
C PHE A 115 -6.64 5.19 -1.97
N ASP A 116 -6.54 4.64 -3.18
CA ASP A 116 -6.90 5.36 -4.40
C ASP A 116 -8.37 5.76 -4.43
N ALA A 117 -9.28 4.87 -4.02
CA ALA A 117 -10.70 5.19 -3.93
C ALA A 117 -10.99 6.30 -2.92
N ARG A 118 -10.35 6.28 -1.75
CA ARG A 118 -10.50 7.32 -0.71
C ARG A 118 -9.90 8.66 -1.15
N LYS A 119 -8.74 8.66 -1.82
CA LYS A 119 -8.16 9.84 -2.47
C LYS A 119 -9.13 10.43 -3.49
N ALA A 120 -9.76 9.60 -4.32
CA ALA A 120 -10.75 10.06 -5.30
C ALA A 120 -12.01 10.67 -4.66
N GLN A 121 -12.32 10.31 -3.42
CA GLN A 121 -13.38 10.90 -2.61
C GLN A 121 -12.95 12.20 -1.88
N GLY A 122 -11.70 12.64 -2.08
CA GLY A 122 -11.17 13.88 -1.51
C GLY A 122 -10.45 13.72 -0.17
N GLU A 123 -10.23 12.49 0.31
CA GLU A 123 -9.45 12.29 1.53
C GLU A 123 -7.95 12.60 1.28
N PRO A 124 -7.29 13.40 2.13
CA PRO A 124 -5.87 13.70 1.95
C PRO A 124 -4.99 12.44 2.04
N VAL A 125 -4.11 12.25 1.05
CA VAL A 125 -3.26 11.05 0.95
C VAL A 125 -2.33 10.89 2.17
N ASP A 126 -1.85 11.99 2.74
CA ASP A 126 -1.02 11.96 3.94
C ASP A 126 -1.77 11.46 5.18
N LYS A 127 -3.11 11.43 5.19
CA LYS A 127 -3.94 10.87 6.27
C LYS A 127 -4.31 9.41 6.07
N LEU A 128 -4.12 8.87 4.86
CA LEU A 128 -4.47 7.48 4.58
C LEU A 128 -3.53 6.51 5.29
N GLU A 129 -4.09 5.75 6.21
CA GLU A 129 -3.50 4.57 6.85
C GLU A 129 -4.56 3.45 6.93
N PHE A 130 -4.09 2.22 7.03
CA PHE A 130 -4.93 1.04 7.23
C PHE A 130 -4.17 0.00 8.04
N PHE A 131 -4.89 -0.77 8.87
CA PHE A 131 -4.31 -1.87 9.62
C PHE A 131 -5.32 -3.00 9.77
N ALA A 132 -4.80 -4.21 9.93
CA ALA A 132 -5.61 -5.40 10.18
C ALA A 132 -4.77 -6.45 10.91
N VAL A 133 -5.44 -7.37 11.59
CA VAL A 133 -4.82 -8.65 11.96
C VAL A 133 -5.28 -9.67 10.94
N ILE A 134 -4.32 -10.33 10.30
CA ILE A 134 -4.59 -11.43 9.37
C ILE A 134 -4.15 -12.74 10.00
N ASP A 135 -4.84 -13.82 9.68
CA ASP A 135 -4.47 -15.17 10.07
C ASP A 135 -3.90 -15.88 8.84
N ASP A 136 -2.82 -16.63 8.99
CA ASP A 136 -2.36 -17.55 7.95
C ASP A 136 -3.07 -18.91 8.04
N ASP A 137 -2.79 -19.79 7.07
CA ASP A 137 -3.39 -21.13 6.99
C ASP A 137 -3.01 -22.02 8.20
N GLN A 138 -1.99 -21.64 8.98
CA GLN A 138 -1.53 -22.34 10.18
C GLN A 138 -2.10 -21.72 11.46
N GLY A 139 -2.92 -20.67 11.35
CA GLY A 139 -3.51 -19.95 12.48
C GLY A 139 -2.58 -18.92 13.13
N GLN A 140 -1.40 -18.65 12.56
CA GLN A 140 -0.51 -17.60 13.03
C GLN A 140 -1.11 -16.23 12.72
N LYS A 141 -1.35 -15.46 13.77
CA LYS A 141 -1.86 -14.09 13.65
C LYS A 141 -0.73 -13.13 13.29
N THR A 142 -0.95 -12.27 12.31
CA THR A 142 -0.01 -11.22 11.92
C THR A 142 -0.70 -9.88 11.92
N PHE A 143 -0.21 -8.93 12.71
CA PHE A 143 -0.60 -7.54 12.61
C PHE A 143 0.04 -6.92 11.38
N ARG A 144 -0.77 -6.31 10.50
CA ARG A 144 -0.33 -5.60 9.31
C ARG A 144 -0.77 -4.16 9.33
N TYR A 145 0.09 -3.29 8.82
CA TYR A 145 -0.14 -1.85 8.77
C TYR A 145 0.38 -1.27 7.46
N MET A 146 -0.38 -0.35 6.87
CA MET A 146 0.05 0.42 5.71
C MET A 146 -0.19 1.91 5.91
N LYS A 147 0.79 2.70 5.50
CA LYS A 147 0.70 4.16 5.44
C LYS A 147 0.97 4.64 4.03
N ALA A 148 0.01 5.35 3.45
CA ALA A 148 0.15 5.95 2.13
C ALA A 148 1.31 6.94 2.08
N ILE A 149 2.01 6.94 0.94
CA ILE A 149 3.12 7.84 0.60
C ILE A 149 2.60 8.84 -0.44
N PRO A 150 2.37 10.12 -0.07
CA PRO A 150 2.08 11.16 -1.04
C PRO A 150 3.35 11.56 -1.80
N THR A 151 3.21 11.89 -3.08
CA THR A 151 4.27 12.58 -3.84
C THR A 151 4.36 14.05 -3.43
N ALA A 152 5.58 14.57 -3.36
CA ALA A 152 5.89 15.98 -3.22
C ALA A 152 6.76 16.44 -4.40
N ALA A 153 7.01 17.75 -4.54
CA ALA A 153 7.84 18.31 -5.61
C ALA A 153 9.16 17.53 -5.86
N LEU A 154 9.90 17.17 -4.81
CA LEU A 154 11.16 16.41 -4.93
C LEU A 154 11.00 15.04 -5.60
N CYS A 155 9.83 14.41 -5.45
CA CYS A 155 9.55 13.09 -6.00
C CYS A 155 9.42 13.15 -7.52
N LEU A 156 8.93 14.27 -8.05
CA LEU A 156 8.56 14.42 -9.45
C LEU A 156 9.77 14.46 -10.38
N GLY A 157 10.97 14.72 -9.86
CA GLY A 157 12.21 14.65 -10.63
C GLY A 157 12.47 13.26 -11.24
N CYS A 158 11.95 12.18 -10.64
CA CYS A 158 12.08 10.80 -11.15
C CYS A 158 10.74 10.08 -11.33
N HIS A 159 9.66 10.60 -10.75
CA HIS A 159 8.32 10.01 -10.79
C HIS A 159 7.31 10.84 -11.59
N GLY A 160 7.68 12.05 -12.03
CA GLY A 160 6.79 12.96 -12.74
C GLY A 160 6.38 12.51 -14.14
N GLU A 161 5.55 13.33 -14.78
CA GLU A 161 5.14 13.16 -16.19
C GLU A 161 6.28 13.45 -17.16
N HIS A 162 7.16 14.39 -16.81
CA HIS A 162 8.27 14.84 -17.63
C HIS A 162 9.59 14.60 -16.90
N LEU A 163 10.48 13.83 -17.51
CA LEU A 163 11.80 13.50 -16.98
C LEU A 163 12.86 14.05 -17.93
N THR A 164 14.02 14.42 -17.39
CA THR A 164 15.16 14.79 -18.24
C THR A 164 15.70 13.54 -18.95
N PRO A 165 16.39 13.69 -20.11
CA PRO A 165 16.98 12.57 -20.82
C PRO A 165 17.92 11.72 -19.95
N GLU A 166 18.68 12.35 -19.06
CA GLU A 166 19.65 11.68 -18.19
C GLU A 166 18.94 10.81 -17.13
N VAL A 167 17.85 11.33 -16.54
CA VAL A 167 17.02 10.58 -15.59
C VAL A 167 16.34 9.41 -16.29
N ASP A 168 15.76 9.64 -17.47
CA ASP A 168 15.09 8.58 -18.23
C ASP A 168 16.05 7.46 -18.63
N ALA A 169 17.25 7.82 -19.11
CA ALA A 169 18.30 6.87 -19.44
C ALA A 169 18.72 6.03 -18.22
N LYS A 170 18.98 6.67 -17.08
CA LYS A 170 19.37 5.94 -15.87
C LYS A 170 18.27 5.03 -15.34
N LEU A 171 17.01 5.47 -15.42
CA LEU A 171 15.87 4.61 -15.05
C LEU A 171 15.74 3.40 -15.97
N LYS A 172 15.93 3.55 -17.29
CA LYS A 172 15.89 2.42 -18.23
C LYS A 172 17.02 1.42 -18.00
N GLU A 173 18.20 1.91 -17.66
CA GLU A 173 19.37 1.09 -17.31
C GLU A 173 19.09 0.23 -16.06
N LEU A 174 18.63 0.85 -14.96
CA LEU A 174 18.45 0.17 -13.68
C LEU A 174 17.09 -0.54 -13.53
N TYR A 175 16.07 -0.09 -14.27
CA TYR A 175 14.70 -0.57 -14.16
C TYR A 175 14.04 -0.68 -15.55
N PRO A 176 14.36 -1.72 -16.33
CA PRO A 176 13.80 -1.91 -17.68
C PRO A 176 12.27 -2.01 -17.71
N SER A 177 11.65 -2.45 -16.60
CA SER A 177 10.20 -2.60 -16.45
C SER A 177 9.56 -1.50 -15.57
N ASP A 178 10.20 -0.33 -15.45
CA ASP A 178 9.71 0.77 -14.61
C ASP A 178 8.31 1.27 -15.03
N ALA A 179 7.35 1.17 -14.10
CA ALA A 179 6.00 1.72 -14.26
C ALA A 179 5.74 2.95 -13.36
N ALA A 180 6.69 3.33 -12.49
CA ALA A 180 6.49 4.35 -11.46
C ALA A 180 6.66 5.79 -11.98
N ARG A 181 5.94 6.16 -13.05
CA ARG A 181 6.06 7.46 -13.73
C ARG A 181 4.71 8.17 -13.84
N GLY A 182 4.69 9.42 -14.27
CA GLY A 182 3.44 10.12 -14.57
C GLY A 182 2.66 10.57 -13.33
N PHE A 183 3.35 10.78 -12.21
CA PHE A 183 2.75 11.31 -11.00
C PHE A 183 2.72 12.84 -11.01
N ARG A 184 1.75 13.42 -10.33
CA ARG A 184 1.68 14.84 -9.94
C ARG A 184 1.89 14.97 -8.44
N GLU A 185 2.06 16.19 -7.95
CA GLU A 185 2.15 16.45 -6.51
C GLU A 185 0.83 16.09 -5.81
N GLY A 186 0.92 15.42 -4.65
CA GLY A 186 -0.25 14.93 -3.91
C GLY A 186 -0.87 13.62 -4.44
N ASP A 187 -0.23 12.96 -5.41
CA ASP A 187 -0.62 11.62 -5.83
C ASP A 187 -0.19 10.54 -4.85
N LEU A 188 -0.89 9.40 -4.91
CA LEU A 188 -0.53 8.20 -4.16
C LEU A 188 0.66 7.52 -4.85
N ARG A 189 1.88 7.74 -4.34
CA ARG A 189 3.07 7.07 -4.85
C ARG A 189 3.03 5.57 -4.60
N GLY A 190 2.41 5.16 -3.49
CA GLY A 190 2.44 3.81 -2.94
C GLY A 190 2.21 3.88 -1.44
N ALA A 191 2.73 2.89 -0.70
CA ALA A 191 2.62 2.87 0.76
C ALA A 191 3.87 2.26 1.40
N PHE A 192 4.14 2.69 2.64
CA PHE A 192 4.93 1.89 3.57
C PHE A 192 4.07 0.73 4.05
N THR A 193 4.67 -0.46 4.17
CA THR A 193 3.99 -1.68 4.62
C THR A 193 4.77 -2.31 5.77
N LEU A 194 4.06 -2.70 6.82
CA LEU A 194 4.61 -3.34 8.01
C LEU A 194 3.86 -4.64 8.31
N ALA A 195 4.60 -5.65 8.77
CA ALA A 195 4.03 -6.89 9.28
C ALA A 195 4.75 -7.34 10.55
N LYS A 196 3.97 -7.65 11.59
CA LYS A 196 4.47 -8.14 12.89
C LYS A 196 3.71 -9.41 13.27
N PRO A 197 4.37 -10.57 13.35
CA PRO A 197 3.78 -11.75 13.95
C PRO A 197 3.33 -11.45 15.39
N LEU A 198 2.11 -11.86 15.73
CA LEU A 198 1.59 -11.77 17.09
C LEU A 198 1.83 -13.08 17.85
N PRO A 199 1.99 -13.03 19.18
CA PRO A 199 2.12 -14.24 20.00
C PRO A 199 0.91 -15.17 19.92
#